data_AF-A0A625CN98-F1
#
_entry.id   AF-A0A625CN98-F1
#
_cell.length_a   1.000
_cell.length_b   1.000
_cell.length_c   1.000
_cell.angle_alpha   90.00
_cell.angle_beta   90.00
_cell.angle_gamma   90.00
#
_symmetry.space_group_name_H-M   'P 1'
#
loop_
_entity.id
_entity.type
_entity.pdbx_description
1 polymer ?
#
loop_
_entity_poly.entity_id
_entity_poly.type
_entity_poly.pdbx_seq_one_letter_code
_entity_poly.pdbx_strand_id
1 'polypeptide(L)'
;MKKMIFFKLYLFALGLVAVNNFSCRNANKVLQTEKRNNFMSWENVAGLSKIQIWAESCSSSDGDEAFLFVNDNHQILITVGVSLALYETSKAGPTLEEVKSAISLIDNSDGDALKFLVEGDAGDYISVYDPSHVNAQKINNSNFQYQFKYYLSSNKTINPNVSSEEVSAKLSYKNSDGSFIYDMSSQGDYSIKDYVKVTMFAEKEYGLKGSGKTTVTLEKDSVSPHHVFSDYKGYKLDDATLYLYHLTIADSYFHIVDLNYGPQQGVYGSIQNLAYGYDQSQAPMWMYTASVFCPAFIHGLGEKTISDVYKYDIGNVDTICVRYDYNQRPHEIALLAAQVDINRHDAITGHSPLTGGLTLHDQFGNKIIIDLHYKYVDDHKLIPVLNGVS
;
A
#
# COMPACT_ATOMS: atom_id res chain seq x y z
N MET A 1 -60.75 11.99 32.24
CA MET A 1 -62.24 11.90 32.20
C MET A 1 -62.74 13.07 31.37
N LYS A 2 -63.55 12.86 30.30
CA LYS A 2 -64.27 13.89 29.47
C LYS A 2 -63.34 14.93 28.74
N LYS A 3 -63.44 15.14 27.40
CA LYS A 3 -64.38 16.01 26.63
C LYS A 3 -64.20 17.53 26.93
N MET A 4 -64.27 18.50 26.00
CA MET A 4 -64.64 18.59 24.56
C MET A 4 -63.87 19.80 23.92
N ILE A 5 -63.55 19.91 22.61
CA ILE A 5 -64.35 20.16 21.37
C ILE A 5 -65.08 21.53 21.33
N PHE A 6 -65.15 22.15 20.13
CA PHE A 6 -65.84 23.40 19.70
C PHE A 6 -65.01 24.70 19.92
N PHE A 7 -64.93 25.70 19.00
CA PHE A 7 -65.41 25.89 17.60
C PHE A 7 -64.58 27.05 16.94
N LYS A 8 -64.72 27.59 15.71
CA LYS A 8 -65.67 27.46 14.56
C LYS A 8 -64.99 27.86 13.21
N LEU A 9 -65.77 27.82 12.13
CA LEU A 9 -65.58 28.32 10.74
C LEU A 9 -65.35 29.87 10.67
N TYR A 10 -64.96 30.53 9.56
CA TYR A 10 -65.47 30.38 8.18
C TYR A 10 -64.62 31.03 7.05
N LEU A 11 -64.76 30.46 5.85
CA LEU A 11 -64.82 31.09 4.52
C LEU A 11 -63.57 31.77 3.92
N PHE A 12 -62.95 31.10 2.94
CA PHE A 12 -63.02 31.57 1.55
C PHE A 12 -62.89 30.38 0.58
N ALA A 13 -63.74 30.32 -0.44
CA ALA A 13 -63.72 29.25 -1.44
C ALA A 13 -64.21 29.79 -2.80
N LEU A 14 -63.33 29.72 -3.81
CA LEU A 14 -63.61 29.80 -5.26
C LEU A 14 -62.23 29.78 -5.96
N GLY A 15 -61.93 28.75 -6.78
CA GLY A 15 -60.66 28.72 -7.52
C GLY A 15 -60.11 27.36 -7.98
N LEU A 16 -60.65 26.21 -7.52
CA LEU A 16 -60.05 24.89 -7.83
C LEU A 16 -61.06 23.83 -8.32
N VAL A 17 -61.87 24.18 -9.32
CA VAL A 17 -62.75 23.23 -10.04
C VAL A 17 -62.47 23.31 -11.55
N ALA A 18 -61.23 23.00 -11.95
CA ALA A 18 -60.80 23.06 -13.36
C ALA A 18 -59.72 22.03 -13.78
N VAL A 19 -59.11 21.28 -12.86
CA VAL A 19 -57.99 20.37 -13.18
C VAL A 19 -58.18 18.98 -12.54
N ASN A 20 -59.22 18.26 -12.96
CA ASN A 20 -59.47 16.88 -12.51
C ASN A 20 -60.03 15.98 -13.63
N ASN A 21 -59.45 16.09 -14.83
CA ASN A 21 -59.80 15.26 -15.99
C ASN A 21 -58.59 14.89 -16.89
N PHE A 22 -57.35 14.98 -16.37
CA PHE A 22 -56.14 14.58 -17.12
C PHE A 22 -55.92 13.05 -17.08
N SER A 23 -56.89 12.33 -17.64
CA SER A 23 -56.85 10.96 -18.16
C SER A 23 -55.76 10.01 -17.62
N CYS A 24 -56.16 9.09 -16.72
CA CYS A 24 -55.34 7.96 -16.28
C CYS A 24 -54.87 7.03 -17.43
N ARG A 25 -55.41 7.18 -18.66
CA ARG A 25 -54.89 6.48 -19.84
C ARG A 25 -53.47 6.90 -20.20
N ASN A 26 -53.05 8.14 -19.91
CA ASN A 26 -51.68 8.59 -20.19
C ASN A 26 -50.68 8.02 -19.17
N ALA A 27 -51.01 7.98 -17.88
CA ALA A 27 -50.15 7.37 -16.86
C ALA A 27 -49.89 5.88 -17.17
N ASN A 28 -50.94 5.12 -17.51
CA ASN A 28 -50.76 3.74 -17.96
C ASN A 28 -49.99 3.62 -19.29
N LYS A 29 -50.09 4.60 -20.21
CA LYS A 29 -49.28 4.60 -21.44
C LYS A 29 -47.80 4.85 -21.16
N VAL A 30 -47.46 5.78 -20.27
CA VAL A 30 -46.08 6.03 -19.84
C VAL A 30 -45.51 4.78 -19.17
N LEU A 31 -46.19 4.25 -18.15
CA LEU A 31 -45.75 3.05 -17.44
C LEU A 31 -45.67 1.79 -18.33
N GLN A 32 -46.52 1.65 -19.36
CA GLN A 32 -46.42 0.59 -20.36
C GLN A 32 -45.38 0.86 -21.46
N THR A 33 -44.88 2.09 -21.60
CA THR A 33 -43.79 2.42 -22.53
C THR A 33 -42.44 2.26 -21.84
N GLU A 34 -42.32 2.67 -20.58
CA GLU A 34 -41.19 2.35 -19.70
C GLU A 34 -41.04 0.82 -19.57
N LYS A 35 -42.12 0.09 -19.25
CA LYS A 35 -42.13 -1.40 -19.26
C LYS A 35 -42.01 -2.06 -20.64
N ARG A 36 -41.91 -1.31 -21.74
CA ARG A 36 -41.61 -1.84 -23.09
C ARG A 36 -40.24 -1.43 -23.62
N ASN A 37 -39.60 -0.45 -22.99
CA ASN A 37 -38.27 0.02 -23.37
C ASN A 37 -37.17 -0.56 -22.46
N ASN A 38 -37.52 -1.17 -21.32
CA ASN A 38 -36.68 -2.20 -20.69
C ASN A 38 -36.73 -3.50 -21.51
N PHE A 39 -36.22 -3.45 -22.74
CA PHE A 39 -35.36 -4.54 -23.24
C PHE A 39 -34.23 -4.65 -22.20
N MET A 40 -34.00 -5.81 -21.60
CA MET A 40 -32.71 -6.04 -20.96
C MET A 40 -31.66 -5.95 -22.06
N SER A 41 -30.59 -5.19 -21.81
CA SER A 41 -29.58 -4.90 -22.83
C SER A 41 -28.88 -6.16 -23.38
N TRP A 42 -28.85 -7.22 -22.56
CA TRP A 42 -28.48 -8.59 -22.88
C TRP A 42 -29.34 -9.28 -23.95
N GLU A 43 -30.57 -8.83 -24.22
CA GLU A 43 -31.46 -9.43 -25.21
C GLU A 43 -30.93 -9.31 -26.65
N ASN A 44 -30.07 -8.32 -26.91
CA ASN A 44 -29.37 -8.14 -28.19
C ASN A 44 -28.04 -8.93 -28.27
N VAL A 45 -27.61 -9.64 -27.22
CA VAL A 45 -26.33 -10.37 -27.20
C VAL A 45 -26.52 -11.77 -27.79
N ALA A 46 -25.81 -12.03 -28.88
CA ALA A 46 -25.79 -13.32 -29.59
C ALA A 46 -24.81 -14.34 -28.99
N GLY A 47 -23.89 -13.88 -28.14
CA GLY A 47 -22.88 -14.68 -27.45
C GLY A 47 -21.59 -13.88 -27.21
N LEU A 48 -20.53 -14.55 -26.75
CA LEU A 48 -19.18 -13.99 -26.82
C LEU A 48 -18.68 -13.88 -28.26
N SER A 49 -17.87 -12.85 -28.52
CA SER A 49 -17.01 -12.74 -29.71
C SER A 49 -15.53 -12.95 -29.34
N LYS A 50 -15.14 -12.53 -28.13
CA LYS A 50 -13.81 -12.75 -27.55
C LYS A 50 -13.86 -12.57 -26.04
N ILE A 51 -13.23 -13.47 -25.28
CA ILE A 51 -12.92 -13.30 -23.86
C ILE A 51 -11.44 -13.61 -23.61
N GLN A 52 -10.85 -12.93 -22.62
CA GLN A 52 -9.48 -13.19 -22.19
C GLN A 52 -9.29 -12.67 -20.76
N ILE A 53 -8.46 -13.36 -19.99
CA ILE A 53 -7.96 -12.93 -18.69
C ILE A 53 -6.42 -12.82 -18.76
N TRP A 54 -5.83 -11.85 -18.07
CA TRP A 54 -4.36 -11.70 -17.96
C TRP A 54 -3.95 -10.92 -16.72
N ALA A 55 -2.77 -11.20 -16.17
CA ALA A 55 -2.11 -10.31 -15.21
C ALA A 55 -1.52 -9.08 -15.93
N GLU A 56 -1.72 -7.87 -15.40
CA GLU A 56 -1.10 -6.63 -15.93
C GLU A 56 0.41 -6.54 -15.66
N SER A 57 0.91 -7.44 -14.81
CA SER A 57 2.24 -7.46 -14.22
C SER A 57 2.71 -8.91 -14.07
N CYS A 58 3.52 -9.38 -15.01
CA CYS A 58 3.93 -10.78 -15.13
C CYS A 58 5.38 -10.91 -15.64
N SER A 59 6.04 -12.03 -15.31
CA SER A 59 7.37 -12.38 -15.83
C SER A 59 7.33 -13.03 -17.22
N SER A 60 6.20 -13.64 -17.59
CA SER A 60 5.96 -14.10 -18.96
C SER A 60 5.61 -12.94 -19.90
N SER A 61 5.77 -13.15 -21.20
CA SER A 61 5.27 -12.26 -22.25
C SER A 61 3.73 -12.21 -22.34
N ASP A 62 3.05 -13.02 -21.53
CA ASP A 62 1.72 -13.52 -21.83
C ASP A 62 0.70 -13.36 -20.69
N GLY A 63 1.13 -13.12 -19.44
CA GLY A 63 0.25 -12.83 -18.30
C GLY A 63 -0.63 -13.98 -17.85
N ASP A 64 -0.24 -15.18 -18.26
CA ASP A 64 -0.72 -16.48 -17.83
C ASP A 64 -0.20 -16.88 -16.43
N GLU A 65 0.91 -16.28 -15.95
CA GLU A 65 1.38 -16.44 -14.57
C GLU A 65 1.51 -15.11 -13.82
N ALA A 66 1.20 -15.15 -12.52
CA ALA A 66 1.43 -14.08 -11.55
C ALA A 66 1.91 -14.67 -10.20
N PHE A 67 2.57 -13.87 -9.38
CA PHE A 67 3.14 -14.32 -8.11
C PHE A 67 2.83 -13.33 -6.97
N LEU A 68 2.50 -13.84 -5.78
CA LEU A 68 2.27 -13.01 -4.59
C LEU A 68 2.76 -13.65 -3.28
N PHE A 69 2.82 -12.83 -2.23
CA PHE A 69 3.13 -13.22 -0.86
C PHE A 69 1.83 -13.23 -0.04
N VAL A 70 1.60 -14.29 0.73
CA VAL A 70 0.40 -14.44 1.57
C VAL A 70 0.60 -13.65 2.87
N ASN A 71 0.29 -12.35 2.82
CA ASN A 71 0.51 -11.39 3.91
C ASN A 71 -0.64 -10.35 4.03
N ASP A 72 -1.82 -10.65 3.44
CA ASP A 72 -3.01 -9.79 3.26
C ASP A 72 -2.79 -8.54 2.36
N ASN A 73 -1.60 -7.95 2.39
CA ASN A 73 -1.23 -6.67 1.76
C ASN A 73 -0.88 -6.80 0.27
N HIS A 74 -0.14 -7.84 -0.13
CA HIS A 74 0.34 -8.01 -1.50
C HIS A 74 -0.82 -8.26 -2.46
N GLN A 75 -0.99 -7.37 -3.44
CA GLN A 75 -2.00 -7.51 -4.47
C GLN A 75 -1.37 -7.76 -5.85
N ILE A 76 -1.94 -8.69 -6.60
CA ILE A 76 -1.77 -8.76 -8.06
C ILE A 76 -2.95 -8.07 -8.74
N LEU A 77 -2.67 -7.47 -9.90
CA LEU A 77 -3.69 -6.87 -10.75
C LEU A 77 -3.96 -7.77 -11.96
N ILE A 78 -5.17 -8.31 -12.02
CA ILE A 78 -5.70 -9.06 -13.16
C ILE A 78 -6.69 -8.18 -13.94
N THR A 79 -6.62 -8.24 -15.27
CA THR A 79 -7.59 -7.63 -16.17
C THR A 79 -8.38 -8.71 -16.92
N VAL A 80 -9.70 -8.53 -17.01
CA VAL A 80 -10.60 -9.32 -17.86
C VAL A 80 -11.04 -8.46 -19.03
N GLY A 81 -10.77 -8.91 -20.25
CA GLY A 81 -11.25 -8.29 -21.48
C GLY A 81 -12.42 -9.07 -22.08
N VAL A 82 -13.50 -8.37 -22.46
CA VAL A 82 -14.70 -8.96 -23.08
C VAL A 82 -15.10 -8.19 -24.34
N SER A 83 -15.46 -8.91 -25.39
CA SER A 83 -16.16 -8.40 -26.57
C SER A 83 -17.35 -9.30 -26.89
N LEU A 84 -18.53 -8.70 -27.07
CA LEU A 84 -19.78 -9.42 -27.29
C LEU A 84 -20.14 -9.47 -28.78
N ALA A 85 -20.70 -10.59 -29.23
CA ALA A 85 -21.42 -10.66 -30.49
C ALA A 85 -22.85 -10.11 -30.27
N LEU A 86 -23.33 -9.26 -31.17
CA LEU A 86 -24.70 -8.72 -31.12
C LEU A 86 -25.53 -9.26 -32.29
N TYR A 87 -26.81 -9.55 -32.04
CA TYR A 87 -27.76 -9.92 -33.11
C TYR A 87 -27.97 -8.77 -34.09
N GLU A 88 -28.07 -7.54 -33.58
CA GLU A 88 -28.14 -6.32 -34.38
C GLU A 88 -27.05 -5.33 -33.94
N THR A 89 -26.01 -5.17 -34.76
CA THR A 89 -24.88 -4.25 -34.52
C THR A 89 -25.24 -2.76 -34.59
N SER A 90 -26.45 -2.44 -35.06
CA SER A 90 -27.03 -1.09 -35.05
C SER A 90 -27.79 -0.75 -33.76
N LYS A 91 -28.04 -1.74 -32.90
CA LYS A 91 -28.62 -1.58 -31.55
C LYS A 91 -27.52 -1.59 -30.50
N ALA A 92 -27.79 -0.96 -29.36
CA ALA A 92 -26.90 -1.06 -28.20
C ALA A 92 -26.81 -2.51 -27.68
N GLY A 93 -25.66 -2.86 -27.11
CA GLY A 93 -25.51 -3.99 -26.19
C GLY A 93 -25.57 -3.54 -24.73
N PRO A 94 -25.15 -4.37 -23.77
CA PRO A 94 -25.08 -4.03 -22.35
C PRO A 94 -24.12 -2.87 -22.04
N THR A 95 -24.44 -2.15 -20.97
CA THR A 95 -23.58 -1.10 -20.41
C THR A 95 -22.38 -1.69 -19.67
N LEU A 96 -21.36 -0.86 -19.42
CA LEU A 96 -20.16 -1.26 -18.68
C LEU A 96 -20.49 -1.89 -17.32
N GLU A 97 -21.42 -1.30 -16.57
CA GLU A 97 -21.83 -1.79 -15.24
C GLU A 97 -22.63 -3.09 -15.31
N GLU A 98 -23.50 -3.24 -16.32
CA GLU A 98 -24.22 -4.51 -16.54
C GLU A 98 -23.22 -5.64 -16.82
N VAL A 99 -22.27 -5.43 -17.74
CA VAL A 99 -21.22 -6.44 -18.02
C VAL A 99 -20.33 -6.68 -16.80
N LYS A 100 -19.94 -5.64 -16.05
CA LYS A 100 -19.18 -5.80 -14.79
C LYS A 100 -19.93 -6.69 -13.80
N SER A 101 -21.23 -6.46 -13.61
CA SER A 101 -22.08 -7.22 -12.69
C SER A 101 -22.34 -8.67 -13.12
N ALA A 102 -22.07 -9.00 -14.38
CA ALA A 102 -22.19 -10.35 -14.93
C ALA A 102 -20.88 -11.15 -14.88
N ILE A 103 -19.74 -10.52 -14.58
CA ILE A 103 -18.44 -11.21 -14.49
C ILE A 103 -18.15 -11.60 -13.04
N SER A 104 -17.74 -12.85 -12.86
CA SER A 104 -17.19 -13.38 -11.60
C SER A 104 -15.84 -14.05 -11.87
N LEU A 105 -14.89 -13.89 -10.96
CA LEU A 105 -13.66 -14.68 -10.97
C LEU A 105 -13.90 -16.02 -10.26
N ILE A 106 -13.36 -17.09 -10.83
CA ILE A 106 -13.57 -18.48 -10.41
C ILE A 106 -12.27 -19.27 -10.45
N ASP A 107 -12.22 -20.39 -9.73
CA ASP A 107 -11.17 -21.39 -9.89
C ASP A 107 -11.41 -22.19 -11.19
N ASN A 108 -10.39 -22.28 -12.03
CA ASN A 108 -10.45 -22.95 -13.33
C ASN A 108 -10.67 -24.48 -13.24
N SER A 109 -10.26 -25.11 -12.13
CA SER A 109 -10.20 -26.57 -11.99
C SER A 109 -11.56 -27.23 -11.73
N ASP A 110 -12.49 -26.50 -11.09
CA ASP A 110 -13.86 -26.96 -10.81
C ASP A 110 -14.96 -25.93 -11.17
N GLY A 111 -14.62 -24.66 -11.43
CA GLY A 111 -15.58 -23.62 -11.82
C GLY A 111 -16.33 -22.97 -10.66
N ASP A 112 -15.92 -23.27 -9.42
CA ASP A 112 -16.43 -22.69 -8.17
C ASP A 112 -15.70 -21.39 -7.79
N ALA A 113 -16.09 -20.78 -6.67
CA ALA A 113 -15.47 -19.56 -6.15
C ALA A 113 -14.02 -19.79 -5.67
N LEU A 114 -13.19 -18.74 -5.75
CA LEU A 114 -11.77 -18.78 -5.41
C LEU A 114 -11.49 -19.29 -3.98
N LYS A 115 -10.58 -20.26 -3.89
CA LYS A 115 -10.23 -21.06 -2.72
C LYS A 115 -9.22 -20.36 -1.82
N PHE A 116 -8.24 -19.66 -2.36
CA PHE A 116 -7.16 -19.00 -1.61
C PHE A 116 -7.11 -17.49 -1.84
N LEU A 117 -7.41 -17.05 -3.06
CA LEU A 117 -7.44 -15.64 -3.46
C LEU A 117 -8.73 -14.94 -3.03
N VAL A 118 -8.63 -13.63 -2.80
CA VAL A 118 -9.74 -12.76 -2.40
C VAL A 118 -9.71 -11.47 -3.23
N GLU A 119 -10.85 -11.10 -3.83
CA GLU A 119 -11.02 -9.82 -4.53
C GLU A 119 -11.17 -8.67 -3.54
N GLY A 120 -10.49 -7.55 -3.81
CA GLY A 120 -10.58 -6.33 -3.01
C GLY A 120 -10.38 -5.05 -3.82
N ASP A 121 -10.48 -3.91 -3.12
CA ASP A 121 -10.12 -2.60 -3.66
C ASP A 121 -8.60 -2.47 -3.86
N ALA A 122 -8.19 -1.52 -4.71
CA ALA A 122 -6.78 -1.24 -4.97
C ALA A 122 -6.05 -0.74 -3.72
N GLY A 123 -5.02 -1.48 -3.28
CA GLY A 123 -4.10 -1.10 -2.21
C GLY A 123 -2.73 -0.65 -2.74
N ASP A 124 -1.81 -0.36 -1.83
CA ASP A 124 -0.51 0.25 -2.15
C ASP A 124 0.55 -0.76 -2.64
N TYR A 125 0.44 -2.04 -2.26
CA TYR A 125 1.46 -3.07 -2.50
C TYR A 125 1.20 -3.91 -3.76
N ILE A 126 1.19 -3.25 -4.92
CA ILE A 126 0.93 -3.85 -6.25
C ILE A 126 2.20 -4.20 -7.05
N SER A 127 3.34 -4.34 -6.37
CA SER A 127 4.64 -4.57 -7.01
C SER A 127 4.74 -5.97 -7.62
N VAL A 128 5.36 -6.10 -8.79
CA VAL A 128 5.55 -7.41 -9.43
C VAL A 128 6.60 -8.21 -8.66
N TYR A 129 6.23 -9.36 -8.09
CA TYR A 129 7.20 -10.36 -7.68
C TYR A 129 7.48 -11.30 -8.87
N ASP A 130 8.75 -11.48 -9.19
CA ASP A 130 9.22 -12.53 -10.09
C ASP A 130 10.42 -13.26 -9.46
N PRO A 131 10.28 -14.53 -9.06
CA PRO A 131 11.39 -15.30 -8.52
C PRO A 131 12.55 -15.47 -9.52
N SER A 132 12.27 -15.38 -10.83
CA SER A 132 13.26 -15.55 -11.90
C SER A 132 14.00 -14.26 -12.32
N HIS A 133 13.59 -13.09 -11.80
CA HIS A 133 14.20 -11.78 -12.07
C HIS A 133 14.25 -11.40 -13.58
N VAL A 134 13.32 -11.92 -14.38
CA VAL A 134 13.10 -11.51 -15.77
C VAL A 134 12.32 -10.19 -15.77
N ASN A 135 12.72 -9.24 -16.62
CA ASN A 135 12.06 -7.93 -16.67
C ASN A 135 10.55 -8.07 -16.98
N ALA A 136 9.71 -7.73 -15.99
CA ALA A 136 8.26 -7.87 -16.09
C ALA A 136 7.71 -7.13 -17.32
N GLN A 137 6.89 -7.82 -18.11
CA GLN A 137 6.40 -7.30 -19.39
C GLN A 137 4.97 -6.80 -19.24
N LYS A 138 4.68 -5.62 -19.82
CA LYS A 138 3.30 -5.12 -19.93
C LYS A 138 2.66 -5.58 -21.23
N ILE A 139 1.52 -6.24 -21.11
CA ILE A 139 0.79 -6.85 -22.22
C ILE A 139 -0.01 -5.79 -22.98
N ASN A 140 0.33 -5.60 -24.27
CA ASN A 140 -0.35 -4.65 -25.15
C ASN A 140 -1.58 -5.27 -25.82
N ASN A 141 -2.65 -5.52 -25.05
CA ASN A 141 -3.92 -6.09 -25.55
C ASN A 141 -5.06 -5.06 -25.57
N SER A 142 -5.02 -4.10 -26.51
CA SER A 142 -5.95 -2.95 -26.57
C SER A 142 -7.34 -3.23 -27.15
N ASN A 143 -7.60 -4.42 -27.70
CA ASN A 143 -8.74 -4.64 -28.62
C ASN A 143 -9.87 -5.46 -27.96
N PHE A 144 -10.53 -4.85 -26.98
CA PHE A 144 -11.75 -5.36 -26.33
C PHE A 144 -12.83 -4.28 -26.25
N GLN A 145 -14.10 -4.68 -26.23
CA GLN A 145 -15.24 -3.78 -26.05
C GLN A 145 -15.35 -3.27 -24.61
N TYR A 146 -15.05 -4.13 -23.63
CA TYR A 146 -15.03 -3.83 -22.21
C TYR A 146 -13.75 -4.40 -21.59
N GLN A 147 -13.19 -3.72 -20.60
CA GLN A 147 -12.06 -4.19 -19.80
C GLN A 147 -12.31 -3.88 -18.32
N PHE A 148 -12.09 -4.87 -17.46
CA PHE A 148 -12.36 -4.80 -16.02
C PHE A 148 -11.12 -5.19 -15.23
N LYS A 149 -10.83 -4.43 -14.16
CA LYS A 149 -9.65 -4.62 -13.32
C LYS A 149 -10.05 -5.18 -11.96
N TYR A 150 -9.33 -6.20 -11.54
CA TYR A 150 -9.53 -6.96 -10.31
C TYR A 150 -8.21 -7.02 -9.54
N TYR A 151 -8.23 -6.62 -8.27
CA TYR A 151 -7.08 -6.74 -7.38
C TYR A 151 -7.29 -7.96 -6.50
N LEU A 152 -6.36 -8.91 -6.54
CA LEU A 152 -6.40 -10.12 -5.74
C LEU A 152 -5.24 -10.15 -4.75
N SER A 153 -5.53 -10.37 -3.47
CA SER A 153 -4.55 -10.79 -2.46
C SER A 153 -4.90 -12.16 -1.91
N SER A 154 -4.10 -12.68 -0.98
CA SER A 154 -4.43 -13.88 -0.21
C SER A 154 -4.16 -13.68 1.28
N ASN A 155 -5.14 -14.04 2.10
CA ASN A 155 -5.11 -13.96 3.56
C ASN A 155 -5.28 -15.32 4.25
N LYS A 156 -5.29 -16.41 3.48
CA LYS A 156 -5.47 -17.76 4.00
C LYS A 156 -4.09 -18.39 4.14
N THR A 157 -3.67 -18.75 5.35
CA THR A 157 -2.40 -19.45 5.58
C THR A 157 -2.39 -20.79 4.83
N ILE A 158 -1.74 -20.82 3.67
CA ILE A 158 -1.64 -22.02 2.82
C ILE A 158 -0.43 -22.88 3.27
N ASN A 159 -0.12 -23.94 2.52
CA ASN A 159 1.02 -24.83 2.76
C ASN A 159 2.31 -23.99 2.93
N PRO A 160 3.11 -24.15 4.01
CA PRO A 160 4.14 -23.20 4.46
C PRO A 160 5.37 -22.99 3.53
N ASN A 161 5.28 -23.32 2.25
CA ASN A 161 6.31 -23.05 1.25
C ASN A 161 5.69 -22.31 0.05
N VAL A 162 4.83 -23.01 -0.72
CA VAL A 162 4.18 -22.51 -1.95
C VAL A 162 2.80 -23.17 -2.09
N SER A 163 1.86 -22.46 -2.72
CA SER A 163 0.62 -23.04 -3.30
C SER A 163 0.24 -22.27 -4.57
N SER A 164 -0.72 -22.76 -5.36
CA SER A 164 -1.15 -22.08 -6.58
C SER A 164 -2.64 -22.24 -6.85
N GLU A 165 -3.23 -21.25 -7.49
CA GLU A 165 -4.64 -21.22 -7.91
C GLU A 165 -4.75 -20.71 -9.35
N GLU A 166 -5.60 -21.33 -10.15
CA GLU A 166 -5.82 -20.95 -11.56
C GLU A 166 -7.11 -20.11 -11.64
N VAL A 167 -6.96 -18.81 -11.93
CA VAL A 167 -8.07 -17.86 -11.99
C VAL A 167 -8.64 -17.78 -13.40
N SER A 168 -9.92 -18.09 -13.57
CA SER A 168 -10.66 -17.86 -14.80
C SER A 168 -11.75 -16.80 -14.62
N ALA A 169 -12.16 -16.17 -15.71
CA ALA A 169 -13.30 -15.24 -15.73
C ALA A 169 -14.55 -15.94 -16.26
N LYS A 170 -15.65 -15.84 -15.52
CA LYS A 170 -16.95 -16.41 -15.87
C LYS A 170 -17.98 -15.31 -16.08
N LEU A 171 -18.50 -15.21 -17.30
CA LEU A 171 -19.61 -14.33 -17.66
C LEU A 171 -20.93 -15.08 -17.48
N SER A 172 -21.78 -14.58 -16.58
CA SER A 172 -23.07 -15.17 -16.22
C SER A 172 -24.19 -14.17 -16.52
N TYR A 173 -24.96 -14.38 -17.60
CA TYR A 173 -26.03 -13.47 -17.99
C TYR A 173 -27.30 -14.21 -18.42
N LYS A 174 -28.38 -13.46 -18.63
CA LYS A 174 -29.67 -13.99 -19.09
C LYS A 174 -29.97 -13.46 -20.48
N ASN A 175 -30.21 -14.35 -21.45
CA ASN A 175 -30.43 -13.98 -22.84
C ASN A 175 -31.89 -13.57 -23.13
N SER A 176 -32.23 -13.38 -24.41
CA SER A 176 -33.57 -12.98 -24.88
C SER A 176 -34.65 -14.07 -24.84
N ASP A 177 -34.31 -15.37 -24.85
CA ASP A 177 -35.29 -16.43 -24.58
C ASP A 177 -35.54 -16.63 -23.08
N GLY A 178 -34.61 -16.14 -22.25
CA GLY A 178 -34.69 -16.17 -20.79
C GLY A 178 -33.95 -17.34 -20.15
N SER A 179 -33.16 -18.10 -20.91
CA SER A 179 -32.14 -19.01 -20.37
C SER A 179 -30.96 -18.23 -19.78
N PHE A 180 -30.24 -18.90 -18.86
CA PHE A 180 -28.96 -18.42 -18.36
C PHE A 180 -27.84 -18.94 -19.24
N ILE A 181 -26.96 -18.04 -19.66
CA ILE A 181 -25.72 -18.33 -20.37
C ILE A 181 -24.57 -18.22 -19.36
N TYR A 182 -23.66 -19.18 -19.44
CA TYR A 182 -22.45 -19.27 -18.63
C TYR A 182 -21.26 -19.48 -19.55
N ASP A 183 -20.62 -18.40 -19.98
CA ASP A 183 -19.38 -18.46 -20.75
C ASP A 183 -18.18 -18.31 -19.80
N MET A 184 -17.10 -19.03 -20.06
CA MET A 184 -15.88 -19.00 -19.23
C MET A 184 -14.66 -18.74 -20.10
N SER A 185 -13.67 -18.01 -19.58
CA SER A 185 -12.43 -17.75 -20.29
C SER A 185 -11.74 -19.05 -20.73
N SER A 186 -11.87 -20.13 -19.95
CA SER A 186 -11.28 -21.43 -20.22
C SER A 186 -12.14 -22.41 -21.05
N GLN A 187 -13.32 -22.01 -21.54
CA GLN A 187 -14.19 -22.92 -22.30
C GLN A 187 -14.91 -22.24 -23.47
N GLY A 188 -14.48 -22.55 -24.71
CA GLY A 188 -15.20 -22.24 -25.95
C GLY A 188 -14.30 -21.82 -27.11
N ASP A 189 -14.82 -21.90 -28.34
CA ASP A 189 -14.11 -21.56 -29.59
C ASP A 189 -13.69 -20.06 -29.71
N TYR A 190 -14.04 -19.24 -28.72
CA TYR A 190 -13.79 -17.79 -28.65
C TYR A 190 -12.89 -17.38 -27.47
N SER A 191 -12.32 -18.35 -26.74
CA SER A 191 -11.19 -18.10 -25.83
C SER A 191 -9.96 -17.63 -26.61
N ILE A 192 -9.18 -16.75 -26.00
CA ILE A 192 -7.79 -16.48 -26.43
C ILE A 192 -6.78 -16.77 -25.31
N LYS A 193 -7.20 -16.74 -24.04
CA LYS A 193 -6.43 -17.24 -22.87
C LYS A 193 -7.38 -17.71 -21.79
N ASP A 194 -7.10 -18.90 -21.27
CA ASP A 194 -8.05 -19.68 -20.48
C ASP A 194 -8.09 -19.27 -19.00
N TYR A 195 -6.92 -19.06 -18.39
CA TYR A 195 -6.77 -18.71 -16.98
C TYR A 195 -5.48 -17.91 -16.72
N VAL A 196 -5.35 -17.37 -15.51
CA VAL A 196 -4.09 -16.85 -14.93
C VAL A 196 -3.75 -17.72 -13.72
N LYS A 197 -2.61 -18.41 -13.78
CA LYS A 197 -2.08 -19.19 -12.66
C LYS A 197 -1.35 -18.28 -11.68
N VAL A 198 -1.93 -18.11 -10.50
CA VAL A 198 -1.37 -17.31 -9.41
C VAL A 198 -0.62 -18.24 -8.47
N THR A 199 0.68 -18.02 -8.33
CA THR A 199 1.54 -18.76 -7.41
C THR A 199 1.78 -17.95 -6.15
N MET A 200 1.44 -18.53 -5.01
CA MET A 200 1.39 -17.88 -3.70
C MET A 200 2.51 -18.43 -2.81
N PHE A 201 3.40 -17.56 -2.38
CA PHE A 201 4.48 -17.84 -1.43
C PHE A 201 4.06 -17.48 0.00
N ALA A 202 4.56 -18.20 1.00
CA ALA A 202 4.39 -17.80 2.41
C ALA A 202 5.01 -16.40 2.66
N GLU A 203 4.46 -15.62 3.62
CA GLU A 203 5.00 -14.30 4.00
C GLU A 203 6.51 -14.36 4.19
N LYS A 204 7.22 -13.37 3.64
CA LYS A 204 8.67 -13.34 3.73
C LYS A 204 9.12 -12.89 5.12
N GLU A 205 9.63 -13.83 5.89
CA GLU A 205 10.16 -13.54 7.21
C GLU A 205 11.53 -12.84 7.17
N TYR A 206 11.74 -11.91 8.11
CA TYR A 206 12.98 -11.18 8.32
C TYR A 206 13.57 -11.46 9.72
N GLY A 207 14.89 -11.37 9.87
CA GLY A 207 15.53 -11.72 11.14
C GLY A 207 16.99 -11.29 11.27
N LEU A 208 17.55 -11.51 12.46
CA LEU A 208 18.98 -11.33 12.70
C LEU A 208 19.81 -12.37 11.94
N LYS A 209 21.08 -12.05 11.67
CA LYS A 209 22.04 -12.96 11.02
C LYS A 209 22.13 -14.30 11.75
N GLY A 210 21.84 -15.40 11.05
CA GLY A 210 21.83 -16.75 11.63
C GLY A 210 20.47 -17.25 12.12
N SER A 211 19.40 -16.44 12.04
CA SER A 211 18.02 -16.86 12.36
C SER A 211 17.38 -17.85 11.37
N GLY A 212 17.99 -18.04 10.19
CA GLY A 212 17.39 -18.75 9.06
C GLY A 212 16.46 -17.90 8.19
N LYS A 213 16.13 -16.67 8.62
CA LYS A 213 15.28 -15.70 7.93
C LYS A 213 16.08 -14.75 7.04
N THR A 214 15.39 -13.91 6.26
CA THR A 214 16.01 -12.82 5.48
C THR A 214 16.78 -11.91 6.42
N THR A 215 18.11 -11.87 6.27
CA THR A 215 18.97 -11.21 7.27
C THR A 215 18.87 -9.69 7.18
N VAL A 216 18.67 -9.03 8.31
CA VAL A 216 18.84 -7.58 8.45
C VAL A 216 20.07 -7.31 9.32
N THR A 217 20.86 -6.31 8.94
CA THR A 217 22.11 -5.91 9.60
C THR A 217 22.14 -4.41 9.85
N LEU A 218 22.73 -3.99 10.98
CA LEU A 218 23.06 -2.59 11.26
C LEU A 218 24.58 -2.48 11.42
N GLU A 219 25.25 -1.85 10.45
CA GLU A 219 26.71 -1.72 10.44
C GLU A 219 27.12 -0.25 10.40
N LYS A 220 28.08 0.14 11.25
CA LYS A 220 28.65 1.49 11.28
C LYS A 220 29.59 1.69 10.08
N ASP A 221 29.50 2.80 9.36
CA ASP A 221 30.52 3.10 8.35
C ASP A 221 31.89 3.37 9.01
N SER A 222 32.92 2.90 8.33
CA SER A 222 34.32 3.28 8.51
C SER A 222 34.60 4.78 8.36
N VAL A 223 33.79 5.49 7.57
CA VAL A 223 33.96 6.92 7.24
C VAL A 223 32.79 7.73 7.81
N SER A 224 33.09 8.73 8.63
CA SER A 224 32.10 9.73 9.04
C SER A 224 31.63 10.56 7.84
N PRO A 225 30.32 10.87 7.72
CA PRO A 225 29.80 11.84 6.76
C PRO A 225 30.53 13.19 6.80
N HIS A 226 30.44 13.99 5.73
CA HIS A 226 30.80 15.40 5.84
C HIS A 226 29.78 16.09 6.77
N HIS A 227 30.25 16.91 7.72
CA HIS A 227 29.38 17.54 8.70
C HIS A 227 29.94 18.84 9.26
N VAL A 228 29.04 19.73 9.71
CA VAL A 228 29.34 20.97 10.43
C VAL A 228 28.33 21.13 11.56
N PHE A 229 28.83 21.19 12.80
CA PHE A 229 28.02 21.51 13.98
C PHE A 229 27.99 23.02 14.21
N SER A 230 26.85 23.54 14.69
CA SER A 230 26.71 24.91 15.21
C SER A 230 25.57 25.00 16.22
N ASP A 231 25.69 25.86 17.21
CA ASP A 231 24.63 26.17 18.18
C ASP A 231 23.95 27.52 17.89
N TYR A 232 22.89 27.84 18.63
CA TYR A 232 22.14 29.10 18.47
C TYR A 232 22.59 30.25 19.38
N LYS A 233 23.56 30.03 20.27
CA LYS A 233 23.97 30.98 21.32
C LYS A 233 25.44 31.40 21.28
N GLY A 234 26.26 30.77 20.44
CA GLY A 234 27.68 31.04 20.28
C GLY A 234 28.56 30.35 21.33
N TYR A 235 28.14 29.19 21.85
CA TYR A 235 28.98 28.37 22.72
C TYR A 235 30.20 27.81 21.97
N LYS A 236 31.29 27.52 22.68
CA LYS A 236 32.36 26.70 22.10
C LYS A 236 31.87 25.25 22.04
N LEU A 237 32.01 24.64 20.87
CA LEU A 237 31.84 23.21 20.63
C LEU A 237 33.23 22.52 20.59
N ASP A 238 33.32 21.28 21.07
CA ASP A 238 34.50 20.40 20.99
C ASP A 238 34.09 18.95 20.69
N ASP A 239 35.06 18.13 20.26
CA ASP A 239 34.95 16.69 19.94
C ASP A 239 33.74 16.28 19.06
N ALA A 240 33.19 17.27 18.35
CA ALA A 240 32.01 17.17 17.51
C ALA A 240 32.20 16.11 16.41
N THR A 241 31.38 15.06 16.46
CA THR A 241 31.50 13.89 15.60
C THR A 241 30.12 13.44 15.12
N LEU A 242 30.02 13.13 13.82
CA LEU A 242 28.86 12.45 13.24
C LEU A 242 29.24 11.04 12.77
N TYR A 243 28.47 10.04 13.15
CA TYR A 243 28.60 8.66 12.66
C TYR A 243 27.41 8.27 11.79
N LEU A 244 27.67 7.49 10.73
CA LEU A 244 26.67 6.84 9.90
C LEU A 244 26.58 5.35 10.24
N TYR A 245 25.37 4.81 10.26
CA TYR A 245 25.06 3.39 10.37
C TYR A 245 24.09 3.00 9.26
N HIS A 246 24.41 1.92 8.55
CA HIS A 246 23.62 1.38 7.47
C HIS A 246 22.74 0.24 8.02
N LEU A 247 21.43 0.46 8.09
CA LEU A 247 20.46 -0.61 8.31
C LEU A 247 20.12 -1.22 6.95
N THR A 248 20.63 -2.41 6.68
CA THR A 248 20.58 -3.08 5.37
C THR A 248 19.78 -4.37 5.44
N ILE A 249 18.92 -4.59 4.44
CA ILE A 249 18.29 -5.89 4.18
C ILE A 249 19.22 -6.66 3.25
N ALA A 250 19.53 -7.92 3.59
CA ALA A 250 20.41 -8.79 2.80
C ALA A 250 19.71 -9.39 1.56
N ASP A 251 18.99 -8.56 0.80
CA ASP A 251 18.31 -8.94 -0.44
C ASP A 251 18.22 -7.75 -1.40
N SER A 252 18.92 -7.85 -2.54
CA SER A 252 19.00 -6.80 -3.56
C SER A 252 17.76 -6.68 -4.45
N TYR A 253 16.76 -7.54 -4.30
CA TYR A 253 15.48 -7.44 -5.01
C TYR A 253 14.42 -6.72 -4.17
N PHE A 254 14.63 -6.58 -2.87
CA PHE A 254 13.62 -6.07 -1.94
C PHE A 254 13.89 -4.60 -1.60
N HIS A 255 12.86 -3.77 -1.73
CA HIS A 255 12.90 -2.33 -1.50
C HIS A 255 11.95 -1.99 -0.37
N ILE A 256 12.41 -1.19 0.59
CA ILE A 256 11.54 -0.61 1.61
C ILE A 256 10.66 0.45 0.94
N VAL A 257 9.34 0.37 1.12
CA VAL A 257 8.36 1.33 0.55
C VAL A 257 7.54 2.06 1.60
N ASP A 258 7.57 1.60 2.86
CA ASP A 258 7.00 2.31 4.00
C ASP A 258 7.97 2.24 5.20
N LEU A 259 7.99 3.31 6.00
CA LEU A 259 8.72 3.42 7.25
C LEU A 259 7.84 4.17 8.26
N ASN A 260 7.28 3.41 9.20
CA ASN A 260 6.60 3.92 10.37
C ASN A 260 7.54 3.92 11.58
N TYR A 261 7.74 5.11 12.16
CA TYR A 261 8.55 5.31 13.35
C TYR A 261 7.79 4.92 14.61
N GLY A 262 8.46 4.23 15.54
CA GLY A 262 7.87 3.79 16.80
C GLY A 262 7.38 4.94 17.69
N PRO A 263 6.49 4.67 18.67
CA PRO A 263 5.97 5.70 19.56
C PRO A 263 7.09 6.39 20.36
N GLN A 264 6.84 7.64 20.78
CA GLN A 264 7.74 8.51 21.57
C GLN A 264 8.95 9.09 20.81
N GLN A 265 8.96 9.07 19.48
CA GLN A 265 10.01 9.67 18.65
C GLN A 265 9.66 11.11 18.22
N GLY A 266 10.63 12.03 18.25
CA GLY A 266 10.41 13.47 17.98
C GLY A 266 10.70 13.87 16.53
N VAL A 267 9.82 14.64 15.89
CA VAL A 267 9.94 15.03 14.47
C VAL A 267 10.51 16.44 14.33
N TYR A 268 11.66 16.56 13.65
CA TYR A 268 12.31 17.83 13.32
C TYR A 268 12.25 18.05 11.79
N GLY A 269 11.14 18.65 11.34
CA GLY A 269 10.87 18.84 9.92
C GLY A 269 10.57 17.51 9.22
N SER A 270 11.54 17.03 8.46
CA SER A 270 11.53 15.72 7.76
C SER A 270 12.30 14.64 8.53
N ILE A 271 13.05 15.00 9.58
CA ILE A 271 14.03 14.12 10.25
C ILE A 271 13.43 13.61 11.56
N GLN A 272 13.52 12.30 11.81
CA GLN A 272 13.04 11.68 13.03
C GLN A 272 14.19 11.55 14.05
N ASN A 273 14.07 12.19 15.21
CA ASN A 273 14.86 11.84 16.39
C ASN A 273 14.39 10.48 16.94
N LEU A 274 15.31 9.51 17.01
CA LEU A 274 15.05 8.17 17.53
C LEU A 274 15.42 8.06 19.02
N ALA A 275 16.50 8.73 19.43
CA ALA A 275 17.00 8.77 20.80
C ALA A 275 17.87 10.02 21.04
N TYR A 276 17.97 10.47 22.30
CA TYR A 276 18.86 11.56 22.70
C TYR A 276 19.38 11.39 24.12
N GLY A 277 20.49 12.08 24.41
CA GLY A 277 21.09 12.18 25.74
C GLY A 277 21.86 13.48 25.89
N TYR A 278 21.85 14.07 27.09
CA TYR A 278 22.74 15.14 27.47
C TYR A 278 23.04 15.10 28.97
N ASP A 279 24.31 15.36 29.31
CA ASP A 279 24.83 15.29 30.69
C ASP A 279 25.97 16.29 30.91
N GLN A 280 26.13 16.76 32.14
CA GLN A 280 27.32 17.51 32.54
C GLN A 280 28.53 16.56 32.63
N SER A 281 29.60 16.85 31.88
CA SER A 281 30.84 16.07 31.92
C SER A 281 31.53 16.17 33.30
N GLN A 282 32.37 15.18 33.60
CA GLN A 282 33.28 15.23 34.74
C GLN A 282 34.37 16.31 34.57
N ALA A 283 34.62 16.76 33.34
CA ALA A 283 35.43 17.94 33.07
C ALA A 283 34.63 19.23 33.37
N PRO A 284 35.11 20.12 34.26
CA PRO A 284 34.45 21.40 34.50
C PRO A 284 34.24 22.19 33.22
N MET A 285 33.09 22.88 33.12
CA MET A 285 32.65 23.68 31.97
C MET A 285 32.17 22.90 30.74
N TRP A 286 32.13 21.57 30.70
CA TRP A 286 31.67 20.84 29.51
C TRP A 286 30.40 20.02 29.76
N MET A 287 29.45 20.12 28.83
CA MET A 287 28.23 19.33 28.78
C MET A 287 28.27 18.49 27.49
N TYR A 288 28.24 17.17 27.65
CA TYR A 288 28.13 16.24 26.54
C TYR A 288 26.70 16.21 26.03
N THR A 289 26.52 16.11 24.71
CA THR A 289 25.22 15.82 24.09
C THR A 289 25.36 14.83 22.95
N ALA A 290 24.36 13.95 22.80
CA ALA A 290 24.21 13.10 21.63
C ALA A 290 22.76 12.94 21.20
N SER A 291 22.59 12.65 19.92
CA SER A 291 21.31 12.31 19.32
C SER A 291 21.49 11.25 18.24
N VAL A 292 20.63 10.23 18.25
CA VAL A 292 20.47 9.28 17.15
C VAL A 292 19.21 9.65 16.38
N PHE A 293 19.33 9.83 15.07
CA PHE A 293 18.26 10.26 14.19
C PHE A 293 18.26 9.52 12.85
N CYS A 294 17.08 9.42 12.26
CA CYS A 294 16.89 8.94 10.90
C CYS A 294 16.43 10.13 10.03
N PRO A 295 17.15 10.50 8.96
CA PRO A 295 16.62 11.39 7.92
C PRO A 295 15.31 10.84 7.34
N ALA A 296 14.54 11.69 6.65
CA ALA A 296 13.38 11.22 5.91
C ALA A 296 13.76 10.06 4.98
N PHE A 297 13.03 8.94 5.07
CA PHE A 297 13.25 7.84 4.16
C PHE A 297 12.83 8.23 2.74
N ILE A 298 13.71 7.99 1.77
CA ILE A 298 13.49 8.34 0.36
C ILE A 298 13.31 7.05 -0.43
N HIS A 299 12.05 6.63 -0.53
CA HIS A 299 11.58 5.41 -1.18
C HIS A 299 12.21 5.19 -2.57
N GLY A 300 12.64 3.95 -2.84
CA GLY A 300 12.96 3.43 -4.19
C GLY A 300 14.13 4.05 -4.96
N LEU A 301 14.80 5.10 -4.46
CA LEU A 301 15.74 5.92 -5.26
C LEU A 301 17.22 5.58 -5.05
N GLY A 302 17.63 4.38 -5.47
CA GLY A 302 19.00 4.02 -5.85
C GLY A 302 20.12 4.44 -4.87
N GLU A 303 21.26 4.91 -5.41
CA GLU A 303 22.26 5.64 -4.63
C GLU A 303 21.94 7.14 -4.72
N LYS A 304 21.95 7.83 -3.58
CA LYS A 304 21.58 9.24 -3.50
C LYS A 304 22.39 10.02 -2.47
N THR A 305 22.97 11.14 -2.88
CA THR A 305 23.52 12.14 -1.95
C THR A 305 22.38 12.86 -1.22
N ILE A 306 22.41 12.81 0.10
CA ILE A 306 21.53 13.52 1.02
C ILE A 306 22.32 14.67 1.65
N SER A 307 21.73 15.87 1.66
CA SER A 307 22.26 17.09 2.27
C SER A 307 21.14 17.75 3.05
N ASP A 308 21.28 17.89 4.36
CA ASP A 308 20.22 18.45 5.23
C ASP A 308 20.80 19.07 6.52
N VAL A 309 19.93 19.63 7.37
CA VAL A 309 20.29 20.19 8.68
C VAL A 309 19.38 19.62 9.77
N TYR A 310 19.88 18.61 10.48
CA TYR A 310 19.23 18.12 11.69
C TYR A 310 19.37 19.15 12.82
N LYS A 311 18.35 19.21 13.69
CA LYS A 311 18.32 20.05 14.88
C LYS A 311 17.79 19.24 16.06
N TYR A 312 18.34 19.46 17.24
CA TYR A 312 17.80 18.89 18.47
C TYR A 312 17.94 19.84 19.64
N ASP A 313 16.93 19.83 20.51
CA ASP A 313 16.86 20.72 21.66
C ASP A 313 17.44 20.04 22.90
N ILE A 314 18.22 20.81 23.67
CA ILE A 314 18.83 20.38 24.92
C ILE A 314 17.94 20.90 26.03
N GLY A 315 16.91 20.10 26.36
CA GLY A 315 15.79 20.53 27.20
C GLY A 315 15.13 21.80 26.65
N ASN A 316 14.84 22.76 27.55
CA ASN A 316 14.33 24.08 27.18
C ASN A 316 15.45 25.13 27.04
N VAL A 317 16.72 24.70 26.96
CA VAL A 317 17.87 25.56 27.28
C VAL A 317 18.86 25.78 26.14
N ASP A 318 18.80 25.00 25.06
CA ASP A 318 19.50 25.27 23.80
C ASP A 318 18.97 24.46 22.61
N THR A 319 19.48 24.74 21.41
CA THR A 319 19.28 23.92 20.20
C THR A 319 20.62 23.73 19.47
N ILE A 320 21.05 22.49 19.26
CA ILE A 320 22.19 22.16 18.38
C ILE A 320 21.71 21.93 16.97
N CYS A 321 22.45 22.44 15.98
CA CYS A 321 22.29 22.15 14.56
C CYS A 321 23.46 21.30 14.07
N VAL A 322 23.16 20.29 13.26
CA VAL A 322 24.15 19.51 12.51
C VAL A 322 23.77 19.58 11.04
N ARG A 323 24.53 20.35 10.25
CA ARG A 323 24.50 20.18 8.78
C ARG A 323 25.33 18.95 8.44
N TYR A 324 24.82 18.11 7.55
CA TYR A 324 25.51 16.91 7.11
C TYR A 324 25.27 16.61 5.63
N ASP A 325 26.24 15.92 5.03
CA ASP A 325 26.18 15.41 3.66
C ASP A 325 26.70 13.96 3.63
N TYR A 326 25.90 13.02 3.11
CA TYR A 326 26.28 11.61 2.93
C TYR A 326 25.65 11.00 1.67
N ASN A 327 26.20 9.90 1.16
CA ASN A 327 25.56 9.08 0.14
C ASN A 327 24.81 7.92 0.80
N GLN A 328 23.48 7.89 0.65
CA GLN A 328 22.66 6.72 0.94
C GLN A 328 22.81 5.71 -0.21
N ARG A 329 23.05 4.45 0.13
CA ARG A 329 23.17 3.34 -0.82
C ARG A 329 21.78 2.76 -1.16
N PRO A 330 21.64 2.00 -2.26
CA PRO A 330 20.41 1.27 -2.54
C PRO A 330 20.01 0.31 -1.40
N HIS A 331 18.70 0.18 -1.14
CA HIS A 331 18.10 -0.79 -0.19
C HIS A 331 18.46 -0.62 1.30
N GLU A 332 18.94 0.55 1.74
CA GLU A 332 19.28 0.80 3.15
C GLU A 332 18.45 1.93 3.80
N ILE A 333 18.32 1.89 5.13
CA ILE A 333 17.97 3.04 5.96
C ILE A 333 19.25 3.54 6.63
N ALA A 334 19.53 4.83 6.49
CA ALA A 334 20.65 5.50 7.14
C ALA A 334 20.25 6.01 8.53
N LEU A 335 20.90 5.49 9.57
CA LEU A 335 20.79 6.03 10.93
C LEU A 335 22.06 6.84 11.24
N LEU A 336 21.91 8.07 11.70
CA LEU A 336 23.03 8.92 12.07
C LEU A 336 23.07 9.14 13.58
N ALA A 337 24.27 9.16 14.15
CA ALA A 337 24.50 9.49 15.56
C ALA A 337 25.42 10.71 15.64
N ALA A 338 24.85 11.85 16.02
CA ALA A 338 25.57 13.08 16.34
C ALA A 338 26.02 13.07 17.81
N GLN A 339 27.24 13.50 18.07
CA GLN A 339 27.84 13.60 19.41
C GLN A 339 28.68 14.89 19.45
N VAL A 340 28.54 15.72 20.48
CA VAL A 340 29.29 16.98 20.63
C VAL A 340 29.33 17.44 22.09
N ASP A 341 30.48 17.95 22.51
CA ASP A 341 30.67 18.59 23.81
C ASP A 341 30.51 20.11 23.68
N ILE A 342 29.79 20.71 24.63
CA ILE A 342 29.39 22.13 24.62
C ILE A 342 29.92 22.81 25.88
N ASN A 343 30.57 23.95 25.72
CA ASN A 343 31.15 24.72 26.84
C ASN A 343 30.05 25.39 27.67
N ARG A 344 29.51 24.66 28.65
CA ARG A 344 28.34 25.01 29.45
C ARG A 344 28.38 24.41 30.85
N HIS A 345 27.78 25.11 31.82
CA HIS A 345 27.85 24.81 33.26
C HIS A 345 26.46 24.65 33.91
N ASP A 346 25.41 24.51 33.10
CA ASP A 346 24.04 24.32 33.56
C ASP A 346 23.88 22.85 34.01
N ALA A 347 23.49 22.62 35.27
CA ALA A 347 23.29 21.27 35.81
C ALA A 347 21.98 20.64 35.28
N ILE A 348 21.99 20.28 33.99
CA ILE A 348 20.88 19.64 33.28
C ILE A 348 21.31 18.26 32.76
N THR A 349 20.44 17.27 32.97
CA THR A 349 20.54 15.92 32.42
C THR A 349 19.19 15.56 31.80
N GLY A 350 19.20 14.78 30.71
CA GLY A 350 17.97 14.30 30.09
C GLY A 350 18.25 13.25 29.01
N HIS A 351 17.40 12.23 28.96
CA HIS A 351 17.52 11.10 28.05
C HIS A 351 16.17 10.70 27.46
N SER A 352 16.18 10.22 26.22
CA SER A 352 15.11 9.36 25.71
C SER A 352 15.12 7.99 26.40
N PRO A 353 14.08 7.15 26.20
CA PRO A 353 14.19 5.72 26.43
C PRO A 353 15.40 5.11 25.72
N LEU A 354 15.99 4.06 26.30
CA LEU A 354 17.10 3.30 25.70
C LEU A 354 16.64 2.34 24.59
N THR A 355 15.33 2.14 24.43
CA THR A 355 14.74 1.21 23.46
C THR A 355 13.78 1.95 22.55
N GLY A 356 13.88 1.70 21.26
CA GLY A 356 12.93 2.16 20.25
C GLY A 356 12.94 1.21 19.06
N GLY A 357 12.34 1.62 17.95
CA GLY A 357 12.30 0.78 16.77
C GLY A 357 11.66 1.44 15.56
N LEU A 358 11.69 0.69 14.46
CA LEU A 358 11.13 1.03 13.16
C LEU A 358 10.18 -0.10 12.75
N THR A 359 9.04 0.23 12.14
CA THR A 359 8.20 -0.72 11.41
C THR A 359 8.29 -0.39 9.94
N LEU A 360 8.71 -1.36 9.13
CA LEU A 360 8.89 -1.23 7.69
C LEU A 360 7.88 -2.12 6.96
N HIS A 361 7.61 -1.77 5.71
CA HIS A 361 7.07 -2.73 4.75
C HIS A 361 7.95 -2.75 3.49
N ASP A 362 8.18 -3.95 2.95
CA ASP A 362 8.78 -4.11 1.63
C ASP A 362 7.78 -3.79 0.51
N GLN A 363 8.22 -3.78 -0.76
CA GLN A 363 7.36 -3.40 -1.88
C GLN A 363 6.17 -4.36 -2.13
N PHE A 364 6.14 -5.48 -1.42
CA PHE A 364 5.09 -6.50 -1.44
C PHE A 364 4.28 -6.53 -0.14
N GLY A 365 4.49 -5.57 0.77
CA GLY A 365 3.73 -5.47 2.01
C GLY A 365 4.08 -6.52 3.07
N ASN A 366 5.17 -7.29 2.90
CA ASN A 366 5.67 -8.11 4.01
C ASN A 366 6.19 -7.16 5.10
N LYS A 367 5.84 -7.44 6.35
CA LYS A 367 6.17 -6.55 7.46
C LYS A 367 7.55 -6.83 8.04
N ILE A 368 8.24 -5.79 8.47
CA ILE A 368 9.53 -5.89 9.17
C ILE A 368 9.49 -5.03 10.42
N ILE A 369 9.62 -5.62 11.60
CA ILE A 369 9.80 -4.87 12.85
C ILE A 369 11.27 -4.90 13.23
N ILE A 370 11.85 -3.73 13.49
CA ILE A 370 13.27 -3.52 13.82
C ILE A 370 13.36 -2.96 15.25
N ASP A 371 13.85 -3.75 16.19
CA ASP A 371 14.12 -3.32 17.56
C ASP A 371 15.53 -2.75 17.67
N LEU A 372 15.64 -1.50 18.15
CA LEU A 372 16.89 -0.79 18.38
C LEU A 372 17.08 -0.52 19.88
N HIS A 373 18.27 -0.87 20.38
CA HIS A 373 18.72 -0.50 21.71
C HIS A 373 19.88 0.51 21.62
N TYR A 374 19.67 1.69 22.20
CA TYR A 374 20.61 2.80 22.19
C TYR A 374 21.52 2.71 23.42
N LYS A 375 22.75 2.26 23.20
CA LYS A 375 23.74 2.13 24.28
C LYS A 375 24.44 3.46 24.52
N TYR A 376 24.45 3.90 25.77
CA TYR A 376 25.43 4.86 26.25
C TYR A 376 26.76 4.14 26.48
N VAL A 377 27.86 4.73 26.00
CA VAL A 377 29.23 4.22 26.16
C VAL A 377 30.12 5.37 26.63
N ASP A 378 30.91 5.12 27.67
CA ASP A 378 31.76 6.10 28.36
C ASP A 378 30.99 7.34 28.88
N ASP A 379 29.68 7.20 29.10
CA ASP A 379 28.67 8.27 29.28
C ASP A 379 28.53 9.25 28.10
N HIS A 380 29.56 9.42 27.26
CA HIS A 380 29.70 10.46 26.22
C HIS A 380 29.44 9.95 24.79
N LYS A 381 28.79 8.78 24.60
CA LYS A 381 28.47 8.25 23.25
C LYS A 381 27.14 7.50 23.22
N LEU A 382 26.19 7.97 22.41
CA LEU A 382 24.95 7.24 22.11
C LEU A 382 25.10 6.44 20.81
N ILE A 383 24.94 5.11 20.90
CA ILE A 383 25.19 4.15 19.81
C ILE A 383 23.94 3.30 19.56
N PRO A 384 23.33 3.32 18.35
CA PRO A 384 22.25 2.39 18.00
C PRO A 384 22.81 0.98 17.82
N VAL A 385 22.13 0.00 18.41
CA VAL A 385 22.44 -1.43 18.28
C VAL A 385 21.18 -2.18 17.89
N LEU A 386 21.25 -2.96 16.82
CA LEU A 386 20.18 -3.86 16.40
C LEU A 386 20.01 -4.97 17.45
N ASN A 387 18.82 -5.01 18.07
CA ASN A 387 18.52 -5.86 19.22
C ASN A 387 17.60 -7.02 18.84
N GLY A 388 16.68 -6.79 17.91
CA GLY A 388 15.67 -7.75 17.46
C GLY A 388 15.18 -7.40 16.06
N VAL A 389 14.73 -8.42 15.34
CA VAL A 389 14.07 -8.32 14.02
C VAL A 389 13.03 -9.43 13.95
N SER A 390 11.80 -9.08 13.57
CA SER A 390 10.68 -10.02 13.40
C SER A 390 9.81 -9.64 12.21
#